data_AF-A0A1C4ZMV2-F1
#
_entry.id   AF-A0A1C4ZMV2-F1
#
_cell.length_a   1.000
_cell.length_b   1.000
_cell.length_c   1.000
_cell.angle_alpha   90.00
_cell.angle_beta   90.00
_cell.angle_gamma   90.00
#
_symmetry.space_group_name_H-M   'P 1'
#
loop_
_entity.id
_entity.type
_entity.pdbx_description
1 polymer ?
#
loop_
_entity_poly.entity_id
_entity_poly.type
_entity_poly.pdbx_seq_one_letter_code
_entity_poly.pdbx_strand_id
1 'polypeptide(L)'
;RGDYAEAERRYQQSLTIDEELGNRAGTATSISQLGTLRTETGDIAEAVTFHCQALAIRLGIGVPQASFDIARLRDLRAKLGEHRFSDVVTAILDEQSLQALTALLDQVERPEQEDAT
;
A
#
# COMPACT_ATOMS: atom_id res chain seq x y z
N ARG A 1 -22.81 -2.09 9.59
CA ARG A 1 -21.94 -0.90 9.56
C ARG A 1 -20.72 -1.25 10.39
N GLY A 2 -19.57 -1.44 9.75
CA GLY A 2 -18.32 -1.66 10.48
C GLY A 2 -17.99 -0.41 11.28
N ASP A 3 -17.52 -0.58 12.51
CA ASP A 3 -17.05 0.54 13.33
C ASP A 3 -15.67 0.97 12.84
N TYR A 4 -15.67 1.67 11.70
CA TYR A 4 -14.47 2.12 11.01
C TYR A 4 -13.68 3.12 11.85
N ALA A 5 -14.35 3.91 12.68
CA ALA A 5 -13.70 4.83 13.60
C ALA A 5 -12.91 4.09 14.69
N GLU A 6 -13.50 3.02 15.26
CA GLU A 6 -12.78 2.20 16.24
C GLU A 6 -11.61 1.44 15.62
N ALA A 7 -11.75 0.94 14.38
CA ALA A 7 -10.66 0.31 13.65
C ALA A 7 -9.52 1.30 13.38
N GLU A 8 -9.84 2.50 12.90
CA GLU A 8 -8.87 3.58 12.68
C GLU A 8 -8.08 3.89 13.95
N ARG A 9 -8.80 4.10 15.06
CA ARG A 9 -8.19 4.41 16.36
C ARG A 9 -7.21 3.32 16.80
N ARG A 10 -7.58 2.05 16.64
CA ARG A 10 -6.70 0.92 17.00
C ARG A 10 -5.45 0.85 16.13
N TYR A 11 -5.59 1.05 14.82
CA TYR A 11 -4.43 1.03 13.93
C TYR A 11 -3.51 2.23 14.16
N GLN A 12 -4.05 3.41 14.45
CA GLN A 12 -3.25 4.58 14.84
C GLN A 12 -2.50 4.35 16.15
N GLN A 13 -3.15 3.74 17.15
CA GLN A 13 -2.48 3.38 18.41
C GLN A 13 -1.36 2.36 18.19
N SER A 14 -1.61 1.33 17.39
CA SER A 14 -0.57 0.34 17.03
C SER A 14 0.59 1.00 16.28
N LEU A 15 0.28 1.92 15.35
CA LEU A 15 1.28 2.67 14.62
C LEU A 15 2.20 3.45 15.56
N THR A 16 1.63 4.21 16.50
CA THR A 16 2.42 4.95 17.50
C THR A 16 3.31 4.04 18.32
N ILE A 17 2.79 2.92 18.81
CA ILE A 17 3.57 1.96 19.62
C ILE A 17 4.70 1.35 18.77
N ASP A 18 4.42 0.92 17.55
CA ASP A 18 5.42 0.34 16.66
C ASP A 18 6.51 1.34 16.26
N GLU A 19 6.16 2.62 16.06
CA GLU A 19 7.12 3.70 15.82
C GLU A 19 8.02 3.95 17.04
N GLU A 20 7.44 4.01 18.24
CA GLU A 20 8.19 4.18 19.50
C GLU A 20 9.15 3.01 19.76
N LEU A 21 8.73 1.78 19.41
CA LEU A 21 9.54 0.57 19.54
C LEU A 21 10.52 0.37 18.37
N GLY A 22 10.48 1.19 17.32
CA GLY A 22 11.26 0.99 16.10
C GLY A 22 10.88 -0.26 15.30
N ASN A 23 9.69 -0.82 15.54
CA ASN A 23 9.17 -2.00 14.85
C ASN A 23 8.66 -1.65 13.44
N ARG A 24 9.59 -1.50 12.49
CA ARG A 24 9.27 -1.14 11.11
C ARG A 24 8.27 -2.08 10.42
N ALA A 25 8.28 -3.38 10.75
CA ALA A 25 7.32 -4.34 10.20
C ALA A 25 5.90 -4.12 10.74
N GLY A 26 5.77 -3.82 12.04
CA GLY A 26 4.51 -3.45 12.68
C GLY A 26 3.96 -2.12 12.14
N THR A 27 4.82 -1.10 12.03
CA THR A 27 4.51 0.20 11.40
C THR A 27 3.91 0.00 10.01
N ALA A 28 4.59 -0.78 9.14
CA ALA A 28 4.09 -1.05 7.79
C ALA A 28 2.77 -1.83 7.77
N THR A 29 2.54 -2.70 8.76
CA THR A 29 1.27 -3.43 8.88
C THR A 29 0.14 -2.47 9.23
N SER A 30 0.33 -1.66 10.26
CA SER A 30 -0.67 -0.69 10.72
C SER A 30 -1.05 0.31 9.62
N ILE A 31 -0.06 0.83 8.87
CA ILE A 31 -0.29 1.74 7.74
C ILE A 31 -1.11 1.06 6.63
N SER A 32 -0.78 -0.18 6.25
CA SER A 32 -1.50 -0.91 5.20
C SER A 32 -2.96 -1.21 5.59
N GLN A 33 -3.21 -1.45 6.89
CA GLN A 33 -4.57 -1.62 7.40
C GLN A 33 -5.37 -0.31 7.37
N LEU A 34 -4.74 0.84 7.62
CA LEU A 34 -5.36 2.15 7.40
C LEU A 34 -5.71 2.36 5.91
N GLY A 35 -4.83 1.95 4.98
CA GLY A 35 -5.13 1.97 3.54
C GLY A 35 -6.34 1.10 3.14
N THR A 36 -6.45 -0.08 3.75
CA THR A 36 -7.62 -0.96 3.56
C THR A 36 -8.88 -0.27 4.08
N LEU A 37 -8.82 0.35 5.26
CA LEU A 37 -9.94 1.08 5.84
C LEU A 37 -10.40 2.23 4.93
N ARG A 38 -9.47 3.02 4.38
CA ARG A 38 -9.78 4.10 3.43
C ARG A 38 -10.40 3.59 2.14
N THR A 39 -9.99 2.41 1.67
CA THR A 39 -10.65 1.74 0.55
C THR A 39 -12.11 1.43 0.87
N GLU A 40 -12.41 1.00 2.10
CA GLU A 40 -13.78 0.68 2.54
C GLU A 40 -14.63 1.92 2.82
N THR A 41 -14.04 3.04 3.24
CA THR A 41 -14.76 4.32 3.43
C THR A 41 -14.95 5.10 2.13
N GLY A 42 -14.26 4.71 1.05
CA GLY A 42 -14.36 5.33 -0.27
C GLY A 42 -13.27 6.37 -0.58
N ASP A 43 -12.34 6.59 0.34
CA ASP A 43 -11.22 7.54 0.20
C ASP A 43 -10.05 6.89 -0.56
N ILE A 44 -10.28 6.58 -1.84
CA ILE A 44 -9.34 5.80 -2.68
C ILE A 44 -7.96 6.47 -2.81
N ALA A 45 -7.90 7.81 -2.88
CA ALA A 45 -6.62 8.53 -2.97
C ALA A 45 -5.78 8.36 -1.70
N GLU A 46 -6.40 8.45 -0.53
CA GLU A 46 -5.72 8.26 0.75
C GLU A 46 -5.29 6.80 0.95
N ALA A 47 -6.09 5.85 0.46
CA ALA A 47 -5.71 4.45 0.41
C ALA A 47 -4.42 4.21 -0.39
N VAL A 48 -4.26 4.86 -1.56
CA VAL A 48 -3.03 4.79 -2.36
C VAL A 48 -1.83 5.29 -1.55
N THR A 49 -1.97 6.45 -0.89
CA THR A 49 -0.91 7.00 -0.05
C THR A 49 -0.46 6.01 1.03
N PHE A 50 -1.40 5.43 1.77
CA PHE A 50 -1.08 4.46 2.82
C PHE A 50 -0.41 3.21 2.28
N HIS A 51 -0.91 2.61 1.19
CA HIS A 51 -0.28 1.41 0.62
C HIS A 51 1.11 1.70 0.04
N CYS A 52 1.35 2.88 -0.54
CA CYS A 52 2.69 3.29 -0.99
C CYS A 52 3.68 3.40 0.19
N GLN A 53 3.27 4.02 1.30
CA GLN A 53 4.11 4.14 2.50
C GLN A 53 4.43 2.77 3.11
N ALA A 54 3.42 1.90 3.25
CA ALA A 54 3.62 0.55 3.75
C ALA A 54 4.58 -0.25 2.86
N LEU A 55 4.41 -0.17 1.53
CA LEU A 55 5.27 -0.83 0.57
C LEU A 55 6.73 -0.35 0.67
N ALA A 56 6.94 0.96 0.74
CA ALA A 56 8.28 1.54 0.86
C ALA A 56 9.01 1.04 2.13
N ILE A 57 8.31 0.96 3.26
CA ILE A 57 8.88 0.41 4.50
C ILE A 57 9.22 -1.08 4.31
N ARG A 58 8.30 -1.88 3.75
CA ARG A 58 8.47 -3.33 3.57
C ARG A 58 9.63 -3.66 2.63
N LEU A 59 9.77 -2.93 1.53
CA LEU A 59 10.92 -3.06 0.62
C LEU A 59 12.22 -2.71 1.34
N GLY A 60 12.22 -1.65 2.15
CA GLY A 60 13.39 -1.23 2.92
C GLY A 60 13.81 -2.17 4.06
N ILE A 61 12.99 -3.16 4.43
CA ILE A 61 13.34 -4.20 5.41
C ILE A 61 13.37 -5.62 4.81
N GLY A 62 13.03 -5.78 3.53
CA GLY A 62 13.09 -7.07 2.82
C GLY A 62 12.05 -8.10 3.27
N VAL A 63 10.84 -7.68 3.66
CA VAL A 63 9.79 -8.61 4.15
C VAL A 63 8.80 -9.04 3.05
N PRO A 64 8.28 -10.28 3.09
CA PRO A 64 7.44 -10.84 2.03
C PRO A 64 6.06 -10.19 1.87
N GLN A 65 5.61 -9.39 2.84
CA GLN A 65 4.30 -8.72 2.82
C GLN A 65 4.21 -7.58 1.79
N ALA A 66 5.27 -7.27 1.03
CA ALA A 66 5.22 -6.30 -0.06
C ALA A 66 4.20 -6.70 -1.16
N SER A 67 4.00 -8.00 -1.39
CA SER A 67 3.04 -8.53 -2.37
C SER A 67 1.60 -8.07 -2.12
N PHE A 68 1.22 -7.91 -0.84
CA PHE A 68 -0.10 -7.44 -0.47
C PHE A 68 -0.33 -5.99 -0.92
N ASP A 69 0.60 -5.07 -0.62
CA ASP A 69 0.44 -3.67 -1.01
C ASP A 69 0.51 -3.51 -2.53
N ILE A 70 1.34 -4.30 -3.22
CA ILE A 70 1.40 -4.31 -4.69
C ILE A 70 0.05 -4.70 -5.30
N ALA A 71 -0.58 -5.77 -4.81
CA ALA A 71 -1.90 -6.18 -5.28
C ALA A 71 -2.96 -5.10 -5.01
N ARG A 72 -2.95 -4.50 -3.81
CA ARG A 72 -3.88 -3.41 -3.46
C ARG A 72 -3.68 -2.17 -4.32
N LEU A 73 -2.43 -1.77 -4.56
CA LEU A 73 -2.12 -0.61 -5.40
C LEU A 73 -2.53 -0.83 -6.86
N ARG A 74 -2.45 -2.05 -7.40
CA ARG A 74 -3.00 -2.39 -8.73
C ARG A 74 -4.51 -2.17 -8.79
N ASP A 75 -5.25 -2.70 -7.81
CA ASP A 75 -6.70 -2.53 -7.75
C ASP A 75 -7.10 -1.06 -7.62
N LEU A 76 -6.35 -0.30 -6.79
CA LEU A 76 -6.60 1.13 -6.60
C LEU A 76 -6.24 1.94 -7.85
N ARG A 77 -5.15 1.61 -8.55
CA ARG A 77 -4.77 2.19 -9.83
C ARG A 77 -5.85 1.98 -10.89
N ALA A 78 -6.40 0.76 -10.97
CA ALA A 78 -7.51 0.45 -11.88
C ALA A 78 -8.79 1.23 -11.55
N LYS A 79 -9.09 1.45 -10.26
CA LYS A 79 -10.28 2.21 -9.80
C LYS A 79 -10.14 3.72 -10.00
N LEU A 80 -8.95 4.27 -9.74
CA LEU A 80 -8.69 5.71 -9.76
C LEU A 80 -8.36 6.22 -11.17
N GLY A 81 -7.80 5.34 -12.02
CA GLY A 81 -7.27 5.66 -13.34
C GLY A 81 -5.82 6.14 -13.29
N GLU A 82 -5.06 5.86 -14.37
CA GLU A 82 -3.61 6.09 -14.47
C GLU A 82 -3.17 7.50 -14.10
N HIS A 83 -3.83 8.52 -14.66
CA HIS A 83 -3.45 9.91 -14.44
C HIS A 83 -3.63 10.31 -12.97
N ARG A 84 -4.79 9.98 -12.39
CA ARG A 84 -5.10 10.33 -10.99
C ARG A 84 -4.21 9.55 -10.02
N PHE A 85 -3.93 8.29 -10.32
CA PHE A 85 -2.97 7.49 -9.56
C PHE A 85 -1.57 8.14 -9.56
N SER A 86 -1.10 8.54 -10.74
CA SER A 86 0.20 9.22 -10.89
C SER A 86 0.24 10.54 -10.13
N ASP A 87 -0.83 11.34 -10.16
CA ASP A 87 -0.94 12.59 -9.38
C ASP A 87 -0.79 12.32 -7.87
N VAL A 88 -1.49 11.29 -7.36
CA VAL A 88 -1.47 10.96 -5.93
C VAL A 88 -0.10 10.44 -5.51
N VAL A 89 0.53 9.58 -6.32
CA VAL A 89 1.85 9.03 -6.03
C VAL A 89 2.92 10.13 -6.10
N THR A 90 2.88 11.01 -7.10
CA THR A 90 3.87 12.10 -7.24
C THR A 90 3.73 13.20 -6.18
N ALA A 91 2.59 13.25 -5.48
CA ALA A 91 2.44 14.11 -4.31
C ALA A 91 3.25 13.64 -3.08
N ILE A 92 3.65 12.36 -3.04
CA ILE A 92 4.34 11.76 -1.89
C ILE A 92 5.69 11.11 -2.22
N LEU A 93 5.93 10.80 -3.50
CA LEU A 93 7.13 10.14 -4.01
C LEU A 93 7.61 10.88 -5.25
N ASP A 94 8.91 10.79 -5.55
CA ASP A 94 9.47 11.40 -6.77
C ASP A 94 9.10 10.59 -8.04
N GLU A 95 9.37 11.18 -9.21
CA GLU A 95 9.06 10.56 -10.52
C GLU A 95 9.78 9.22 -10.75
N GLN A 96 11.01 9.03 -10.24
CA GLN A 96 11.73 7.76 -10.38
C GLN A 96 11.05 6.68 -9.53
N SER A 97 10.64 7.04 -8.32
CA SER A 97 9.87 6.17 -7.43
C SER A 97 8.51 5.80 -8.04
N LEU A 98 7.82 6.73 -8.70
CA LEU A 98 6.61 6.42 -9.48
C LEU A 98 6.91 5.41 -10.59
N GLN A 99 7.97 5.63 -11.37
CA GLN A 99 8.34 4.74 -12.48
C GLN A 99 8.72 3.33 -12.00
N ALA A 100 9.45 3.23 -10.90
CA ALA A 100 9.77 1.94 -10.28
C ALA A 100 8.51 1.24 -9.76
N LEU A 101 7.60 2.00 -9.14
CA LEU A 101 6.33 1.47 -8.67
C LEU A 101 5.48 0.95 -9.84
N THR A 102 5.27 1.73 -10.89
CA THR A 102 4.46 1.30 -12.05
C THR A 102 5.05 0.05 -12.70
N ALA A 103 6.37 0.01 -12.90
CA ALA A 103 7.05 -1.18 -13.39
C ALA A 103 6.87 -2.40 -12.48
N LEU A 104 6.86 -2.21 -11.15
CA LEU A 104 6.61 -3.27 -10.18
C LEU A 104 5.15 -3.76 -10.23
N LEU A 105 4.19 -2.83 -10.35
CA LEU A 105 2.78 -3.16 -10.49
C LEU A 105 2.52 -3.95 -11.77
N ASP A 106 3.20 -3.62 -12.87
CA ASP A 106 3.02 -4.28 -14.18
C ASP A 106 3.70 -5.67 -14.23
N GLN A 107 4.75 -5.92 -13.44
CA GLN A 107 5.47 -7.21 -13.43
C GLN A 107 4.66 -8.39 -12.88
N VAL A 108 3.74 -8.17 -11.95
CA VAL A 108 2.91 -9.23 -11.33
C VAL A 108 1.85 -9.78 -12.30
N GLU A 109 1.69 -9.16 -13.46
CA GLU A 109 0.72 -9.53 -14.48
C GLU A 109 1.14 -10.70 -15.36
N ARG A 110 2.38 -11.18 -15.23
CA ARG A 110 2.75 -12.47 -15.82
C ARG A 110 2.21 -13.56 -14.89
N PRO A 111 1.09 -14.24 -15.23
CA PRO A 111 0.92 -15.56 -14.67
C PRO A 111 2.23 -16.28 -14.98
N GLU A 112 2.84 -16.88 -13.96
CA GLU A 112 3.78 -17.94 -14.18
C GLU A 112 3.04 -18.91 -15.10
N GLN A 113 3.34 -18.87 -16.40
CA GLN A 113 3.02 -19.99 -17.24
C GLN A 113 3.82 -21.10 -16.60
N GLU A 114 3.12 -21.95 -15.83
CA GLU A 114 3.56 -23.28 -15.50
C GLU A 114 3.83 -23.96 -16.84
N ASP A 115 5.05 -23.73 -17.30
CA ASP A 115 5.75 -24.51 -18.28
C ASP A 115 6.01 -25.85 -17.60
N ALA A 116 5.02 -26.74 -17.66
CA ALA A 116 5.13 -28.10 -17.16
C ALA A 116 4.20 -29.05 -17.94
N THR A 117 4.74 -29.49 -19.09
CA THR A 117 4.55 -30.80 -19.75
C THR A 117 3.37 -30.99 -20.69
#